data_AF-D2SNT7-F1
#
_entry.id   AF-D2SNT7-F1
#
_cell.length_a   1.000
_cell.length_b   1.000
_cell.length_c   1.000
_cell.angle_alpha   90.00
_cell.angle_beta   90.00
_cell.angle_gamma   90.00
#
_symmetry.space_group_name_H-M   'P 1'
#
loop_
_entity.id
_entity.type
_entity.pdbx_description
1 polymer ?
#
loop_
_entity_poly.entity_id
_entity_poly.type
_entity_poly.pdbx_seq_one_letter_code
_entity_poly.pdbx_strand_id
1 'polypeptide(L)'
;FLGFEHFRVPRRNMLMKNAQVLKDGTYIKSKNEKLTYGTMVFVRVLIVTDVAYELARAGTIAVRYSAVRHQSQPKPGEPEPQILDYVTQQHKLFIGVATSHIFRVTGYWLWDSYSKVIKDVGKGNMDQLPELHALACCLKAVCSRDAAARIEEFRLACGGHGYMASSNLPIIN
;
A
#
# COMPACT_ATOMS: atom_id res chain seq x y z
N PHE A 1 0.67 15.97 19.57
CA PHE A 1 0.23 15.23 20.77
C PHE A 1 -1.09 15.83 21.25
N LEU A 2 -1.85 15.11 22.08
CA LEU A 2 -3.10 15.60 22.65
C LEU A 2 -3.19 15.16 24.12
N GLY A 3 -3.40 16.12 25.02
CA GLY A 3 -3.54 15.87 26.47
C GLY A 3 -4.91 16.37 26.95
N PHE A 4 -5.55 15.58 27.81
CA PHE A 4 -6.81 15.93 28.44
C PHE A 4 -6.68 15.81 29.96
N GLU A 5 -7.10 16.83 30.68
CA GLU A 5 -7.19 16.80 32.15
C GLU A 5 -8.65 17.06 32.55
N HIS A 6 -9.31 16.02 33.07
CA HIS A 6 -10.72 16.05 33.48
C HIS A 6 -11.68 16.69 32.45
N PHE A 7 -11.35 16.59 31.15
CA PHE A 7 -12.10 17.23 30.08
C PHE A 7 -13.48 16.59 29.92
N ARG A 8 -14.53 17.39 30.11
CA ARG A 8 -15.92 16.93 30.04
C ARG A 8 -16.52 17.23 28.68
N VAL A 9 -17.11 16.21 28.06
CA VAL A 9 -17.93 16.35 26.85
C VAL A 9 -19.34 15.87 27.12
N PRO A 10 -20.37 16.44 26.45
CA PRO A 10 -21.72 15.91 26.52
C PRO A 10 -21.76 14.42 26.09
N ARG A 11 -22.62 13.61 26.73
CA ARG A 11 -22.83 12.18 26.38
C ARG A 11 -23.05 11.98 24.87
N ARG A 12 -23.78 12.90 24.23
CA ARG A 12 -24.11 12.87 22.79
C ARG A 12 -22.89 13.01 21.86
N ASN A 13 -21.71 13.35 22.38
CA ASN A 13 -20.47 13.41 21.60
C ASN A 13 -19.84 12.01 21.39
N MET A 14 -20.30 10.98 22.11
CA MET A 14 -19.93 9.60 21.81
C MET A 14 -20.55 9.16 20.47
N LEU A 15 -19.75 8.54 19.60
CA LEU A 15 -20.23 8.02 18.31
C LEU A 15 -21.09 6.75 18.52
N MET A 16 -22.40 6.94 18.70
CA MET A 16 -23.31 5.88 19.14
C MET A 16 -23.94 5.01 18.03
N LYS A 17 -23.35 4.97 16.82
CA LYS A 17 -23.92 4.20 15.68
C LYS A 17 -23.96 2.69 15.95
N ASN A 18 -22.87 2.14 16.50
CA ASN A 18 -22.70 0.69 16.70
C ASN A 18 -22.68 0.29 18.19
N ALA A 19 -22.68 1.24 19.11
CA ALA A 19 -22.74 0.97 20.55
C ALA A 19 -23.37 2.19 21.22
N GLN A 20 -24.14 2.01 22.28
CA GLN A 20 -24.84 3.12 22.94
C GLN A 20 -24.58 3.11 24.44
N VAL A 21 -24.59 4.30 25.03
CA VAL A 21 -24.67 4.47 26.49
C VAL A 21 -25.93 5.28 26.76
N LEU A 22 -26.91 4.70 27.44
CA LEU A 22 -28.16 5.36 27.77
C LEU A 22 -27.95 6.47 28.81
N LYS A 23 -29.00 7.26 29.09
CA LYS A 23 -28.93 8.38 30.05
C LYS A 23 -28.62 7.93 31.49
N ASP A 24 -29.02 6.71 31.82
CA ASP A 24 -28.78 6.03 33.12
C ASP A 24 -27.40 5.36 33.21
N GLY A 25 -26.60 5.40 32.13
CA GLY A 25 -25.30 4.75 32.06
C GLY A 25 -25.31 3.32 31.51
N THR A 26 -26.48 2.76 31.18
CA THR A 26 -26.58 1.39 30.63
C THR A 26 -25.90 1.30 29.26
N TYR A 27 -24.98 0.33 29.09
CA TYR A 27 -24.30 0.06 27.82
C TYR A 27 -25.06 -0.92 26.94
N ILE A 28 -25.26 -0.56 25.68
CA ILE A 28 -25.87 -1.40 24.65
C ILE A 28 -24.81 -1.69 23.59
N LYS A 29 -24.42 -2.97 23.48
CA LYS A 29 -23.46 -3.43 22.47
C LYS A 29 -24.06 -3.45 21.06
N SER A 30 -23.19 -3.49 20.04
CA SER A 30 -23.61 -3.68 18.65
C SER A 30 -24.41 -4.96 18.49
N LYS A 31 -25.46 -4.92 17.67
CA LYS A 31 -26.16 -6.13 17.22
C LYS A 31 -25.27 -7.03 16.36
N ASN A 32 -24.25 -6.44 15.72
CA ASN A 32 -23.32 -7.19 14.87
C ASN A 32 -21.90 -6.60 15.01
N GLU A 33 -20.99 -7.39 15.57
CA GLU A 33 -19.60 -6.99 15.80
C GLU A 33 -18.80 -6.84 14.50
N LYS A 34 -19.22 -7.52 13.42
CA LYS A 34 -18.54 -7.51 12.11
C LYS A 34 -18.66 -6.17 11.38
N LEU A 35 -19.60 -5.29 11.78
CA LEU A 35 -19.83 -3.99 11.14
C LEU A 35 -18.64 -3.03 11.24
N THR A 36 -17.73 -3.24 12.21
CA THR A 36 -16.51 -2.43 12.34
C THR A 36 -15.46 -2.78 11.27
N TYR A 37 -15.58 -3.93 10.60
CA TYR A 37 -14.65 -4.34 9.55
C TYR A 37 -14.73 -3.45 8.31
N GLY A 38 -15.91 -2.92 7.97
CA GLY A 38 -16.13 -2.19 6.72
C GLY A 38 -15.14 -1.04 6.49
N THR A 39 -14.92 -0.19 7.50
CA THR A 39 -13.98 0.93 7.40
C THR A 39 -12.52 0.45 7.33
N MET A 40 -12.16 -0.57 8.13
CA MET A 40 -10.79 -1.12 8.11
C MET A 40 -10.45 -1.76 6.76
N VAL A 41 -11.39 -2.52 6.19
CA VAL A 41 -11.22 -3.14 4.87
C VAL A 41 -11.07 -2.07 3.80
N PHE A 42 -11.93 -1.05 3.81
CA PHE A 42 -11.85 0.05 2.84
C PHE A 42 -10.46 0.69 2.80
N VAL A 43 -9.93 1.08 3.96
CA VAL A 43 -8.59 1.70 4.06
C VAL A 43 -7.51 0.75 3.57
N ARG A 44 -7.61 -0.56 3.86
CA ARG A 44 -6.63 -1.55 3.38
C ARG A 44 -6.67 -1.72 1.86
N VAL A 45 -7.86 -1.68 1.24
CA VAL A 45 -7.99 -1.74 -0.22
C VAL A 45 -7.32 -0.52 -0.87
N LEU A 46 -7.52 0.67 -0.31
CA LEU A 46 -6.84 1.89 -0.78
C LEU A 46 -5.32 1.74 -0.71
N ILE A 47 -4.79 1.32 0.45
CA ILE A 47 -3.34 1.15 0.63
C ILE A 47 -2.76 0.19 -0.42
N VAL A 48 -3.40 -0.96 -0.68
CA VAL A 48 -2.91 -1.91 -1.70
C VAL A 48 -2.85 -1.28 -3.09
N THR A 49 -3.82 -0.43 -3.42
CA THR A 49 -3.87 0.25 -4.72
C THR A 49 -2.81 1.36 -4.81
N ASP A 50 -2.66 2.14 -3.74
CA ASP A 50 -1.73 3.27 -3.67
C ASP A 50 -0.27 2.80 -3.74
N VAL A 51 0.10 1.74 -3.01
CA VAL A 51 1.49 1.22 -3.06
C VAL A 51 1.85 0.65 -4.44
N ALA A 52 0.87 0.16 -5.21
CA ALA A 52 1.10 -0.26 -6.59
C ALA A 52 1.40 0.93 -7.52
N TYR A 53 0.85 2.11 -7.22
CA TYR A 53 1.14 3.34 -7.95
C TYR A 53 2.54 3.87 -7.61
N GLU A 54 2.88 3.95 -6.32
CA GLU A 54 4.20 4.41 -5.88
C GLU A 54 5.34 3.51 -6.36
N LEU A 55 5.14 2.19 -6.30
CA LEU A 55 6.11 1.23 -6.82
C LEU A 55 6.33 1.40 -8.33
N ALA A 56 5.26 1.62 -9.11
CA ALA A 56 5.37 1.85 -10.55
C ALA A 56 6.09 3.17 -10.88
N ARG A 57 5.88 4.23 -10.08
CA ARG A 57 6.60 5.50 -10.22
C ARG A 57 8.10 5.32 -10.00
N ALA A 58 8.49 4.69 -8.89
CA ALA A 58 9.89 4.42 -8.59
C ALA A 58 10.55 3.54 -9.65
N GLY A 59 9.86 2.47 -10.08
CA GLY A 59 10.34 1.59 -11.14
C GLY A 59 10.55 2.30 -12.48
N THR A 60 9.63 3.21 -12.85
CA THR A 60 9.76 4.01 -14.07
C THR A 60 11.03 4.87 -14.05
N ILE A 61 11.32 5.52 -12.92
CA ILE A 61 12.54 6.34 -12.76
C ILE A 61 13.79 5.47 -12.90
N ALA A 62 13.85 4.36 -12.15
CA ALA A 62 15.03 3.51 -12.11
C ALA A 62 15.31 2.80 -13.44
N VAL A 63 14.29 2.34 -14.15
CA VAL A 63 14.44 1.73 -15.48
C VAL A 63 14.93 2.76 -16.50
N ARG A 64 14.33 3.96 -16.54
CA ARG A 64 14.76 5.01 -17.46
C ARG A 64 16.19 5.49 -17.18
N TYR A 65 16.53 5.68 -15.91
CA TYR A 65 17.90 6.02 -15.50
C TYR A 65 18.88 4.93 -15.95
N SER A 66 18.52 3.66 -15.79
CA SER A 66 19.40 2.53 -16.15
C SER A 66 19.60 2.38 -17.66
N ALA A 67 18.62 2.78 -18.47
CA ALA A 67 18.73 2.81 -19.92
C ALA A 67 19.57 3.99 -20.45
N VAL A 68 19.92 4.98 -19.63
CA VAL A 68 20.73 6.15 -20.04
C VAL A 68 22.09 6.16 -19.37
N ARG A 69 22.21 5.61 -18.16
CA ARG A 69 23.47 5.55 -17.43
C ARG A 69 24.36 4.49 -18.05
N HIS A 70 25.51 4.89 -18.54
CA HIS A 70 26.61 4.00 -18.91
C HIS A 70 27.62 3.98 -17.77
N GLN A 71 28.07 2.79 -17.37
CA GLN A 71 29.10 2.68 -16.34
C GLN A 71 29.78 1.31 -16.35
N SER A 72 31.10 1.32 -16.14
CA SER A 72 31.99 0.15 -16.07
C SER A 72 32.25 -0.46 -17.45
N GLN A 73 33.27 -1.31 -17.53
CA GLN A 73 33.71 -1.91 -18.79
C GLN A 73 33.85 -3.43 -18.60
N PRO A 74 32.82 -4.22 -18.93
CA PRO A 74 32.86 -5.67 -18.72
C PRO A 74 33.75 -6.38 -19.75
N LYS A 75 34.00 -5.74 -20.90
CA LYS A 75 34.89 -6.21 -21.96
C LYS A 75 35.96 -5.15 -22.23
N PRO A 76 37.26 -5.45 -22.06
CA PRO A 76 38.32 -4.50 -22.36
C PRO A 76 38.26 -4.01 -23.81
N GLY A 77 38.37 -2.70 -24.02
CA GLY A 77 38.37 -2.09 -25.36
C GLY A 77 36.99 -1.75 -25.94
N GLU A 78 35.90 -2.20 -25.31
CA GLU A 78 34.53 -1.86 -25.71
C GLU A 78 34.04 -0.59 -24.98
N PRO A 79 33.11 0.20 -25.56
CA PRO A 79 32.48 1.31 -24.83
C PRO A 79 31.72 0.81 -23.60
N GLU A 80 31.57 1.67 -22.60
CA GLU A 80 30.76 1.36 -21.41
C GLU A 80 29.31 1.05 -21.86
N PRO A 81 28.73 -0.11 -21.52
CA PRO A 81 27.35 -0.43 -21.86
C PRO A 81 26.38 0.35 -20.96
N GLN A 82 25.11 0.34 -21.32
CA GLN A 82 24.06 0.81 -20.42
C GLN A 82 24.04 -0.09 -19.19
N ILE A 83 23.85 0.48 -18.00
CA ILE A 83 23.82 -0.35 -16.80
C ILE A 83 22.63 -1.33 -16.81
N LEU A 84 21.58 -1.05 -17.59
CA LEU A 84 20.47 -1.96 -17.82
C LEU A 84 20.87 -3.26 -18.54
N ASP A 85 22.00 -3.29 -19.24
CA ASP A 85 22.49 -4.50 -19.94
C ASP A 85 23.09 -5.53 -18.97
N TYR A 86 23.38 -5.13 -17.72
CA TYR A 86 23.85 -6.06 -16.70
C TYR A 86 22.70 -6.89 -16.12
N VAL A 87 22.87 -8.20 -16.11
CA VAL A 87 21.91 -9.15 -15.50
C VAL A 87 21.64 -8.82 -14.02
N THR A 88 22.64 -8.32 -13.30
CA THR A 88 22.48 -7.90 -11.90
C THR A 88 21.58 -6.68 -11.75
N GLN A 89 21.60 -5.75 -12.71
CA GLN A 89 20.69 -4.61 -12.74
C GLN A 89 19.28 -5.04 -13.16
N GLN A 90 19.17 -5.88 -14.19
CA GLN A 90 17.89 -6.44 -14.64
C GLN A 90 17.18 -7.22 -13.53
N HIS A 91 17.93 -8.01 -12.74
CA HIS A 91 17.37 -8.75 -11.61
C HIS A 91 16.76 -7.82 -10.55
N LYS A 92 17.43 -6.71 -10.22
CA LYS A 92 16.88 -5.70 -9.29
C LYS A 92 15.63 -5.05 -9.87
N LEU A 93 15.67 -4.66 -11.14
CA LEU A 93 14.63 -3.83 -11.74
C LEU A 93 13.39 -4.61 -12.15
N PHE A 94 13.56 -5.71 -12.89
CA PHE A 94 12.45 -6.42 -13.52
C PHE A 94 11.58 -7.16 -12.51
N ILE A 95 12.15 -7.61 -11.38
CA ILE A 95 11.37 -8.13 -10.26
C ILE A 95 10.44 -7.04 -9.73
N GLY A 96 10.96 -5.84 -9.42
CA GLY A 96 10.16 -4.72 -8.93
C GLY A 96 9.09 -4.26 -9.94
N VAL A 97 9.42 -4.21 -11.24
CA VAL A 97 8.46 -3.86 -12.30
C VAL A 97 7.33 -4.89 -12.37
N ALA A 98 7.66 -6.19 -12.40
CA ALA A 98 6.65 -7.25 -12.40
C ALA A 98 5.76 -7.18 -11.14
N THR A 99 6.36 -6.97 -9.96
CA THR A 99 5.62 -6.78 -8.70
C THR A 99 4.64 -5.61 -8.79
N SER A 100 5.00 -4.49 -9.42
CA SER A 100 4.10 -3.34 -9.58
C SER A 100 2.85 -3.67 -10.40
N HIS A 101 3.00 -4.46 -11.47
CA HIS A 101 1.86 -4.90 -12.29
C HIS A 101 0.96 -5.87 -11.52
N ILE A 102 1.55 -6.83 -10.81
CA ILE A 102 0.79 -7.77 -9.99
C ILE A 102 0.01 -7.03 -8.90
N PHE A 103 0.64 -6.10 -8.18
CA PHE A 103 -0.05 -5.32 -7.14
C PHE A 103 -1.18 -4.48 -7.71
N ARG A 104 -1.02 -3.93 -8.92
CA ARG A 104 -2.10 -3.19 -9.59
C ARG A 104 -3.30 -4.08 -9.89
N VAL A 105 -3.07 -5.26 -10.47
CA VAL A 105 -4.14 -6.21 -10.79
C VAL A 105 -4.82 -6.69 -9.51
N THR A 106 -4.04 -7.03 -8.47
CA THR A 106 -4.56 -7.43 -7.17
C THR A 106 -5.37 -6.31 -6.51
N GLY A 107 -4.92 -5.06 -6.59
CA GLY A 107 -5.65 -3.91 -6.07
C GLY A 107 -7.02 -3.73 -6.73
N TYR A 108 -7.09 -3.83 -8.06
CA TYR A 108 -8.38 -3.77 -8.78
C TYR A 108 -9.32 -4.91 -8.40
N TRP A 109 -8.80 -6.13 -8.30
CA TRP A 109 -9.60 -7.28 -7.86
C TRP A 109 -10.11 -7.11 -6.43
N LEU A 110 -9.28 -6.59 -5.52
CA LEU A 110 -9.64 -6.36 -4.13
C LEU A 110 -10.71 -5.25 -4.01
N TRP A 111 -10.63 -4.22 -4.86
CA TRP A 111 -11.63 -3.15 -4.94
C TRP A 111 -13.00 -3.65 -5.42
N ASP A 112 -13.01 -4.49 -6.46
CA ASP A 112 -14.24 -5.11 -6.95
C ASP A 112 -14.86 -6.05 -5.90
N SER A 113 -14.03 -6.87 -5.25
CA SER A 113 -14.44 -7.74 -4.14
C SER A 113 -15.04 -6.93 -2.98
N TYR A 114 -14.38 -5.85 -2.58
CA TYR A 114 -14.90 -4.92 -1.56
C TYR A 114 -16.26 -4.33 -1.95
N SER A 115 -16.37 -3.85 -3.20
CA SER A 115 -17.60 -3.23 -3.71
C SER A 115 -18.77 -4.20 -3.70
N LYS A 116 -18.54 -5.48 -4.02
CA LYS A 116 -19.55 -6.55 -3.96
C LYS A 116 -19.97 -6.84 -2.52
N VAL A 117 -19.02 -7.10 -1.63
CA VAL A 117 -19.30 -7.45 -0.23
C VAL A 117 -20.01 -6.33 0.51
N ILE A 118 -19.64 -5.05 0.28
CA ILE A 118 -20.33 -3.93 0.93
C ILE A 118 -21.78 -3.77 0.44
N LYS A 119 -22.07 -4.05 -0.83
CA LYS A 119 -23.45 -4.08 -1.33
C LYS A 119 -24.28 -5.14 -0.61
N ASP A 120 -23.69 -6.32 -0.36
CA ASP A 120 -24.37 -7.41 0.36
C ASP A 120 -24.56 -7.09 1.85
N VAL A 121 -23.57 -6.44 2.48
CA VAL A 121 -23.70 -5.93 3.86
C VAL A 121 -24.85 -4.93 3.96
N GLY A 122 -25.04 -4.07 2.95
CA GLY A 122 -26.18 -3.16 2.85
C GLY A 122 -27.54 -3.85 2.78
N LYS A 123 -27.58 -5.11 2.31
CA LYS A 123 -28.77 -5.98 2.29
C LYS A 123 -28.88 -6.87 3.53
N GLY A 124 -27.96 -6.74 4.49
CA GLY A 124 -27.92 -7.55 5.71
C GLY A 124 -27.13 -8.86 5.61
N ASN A 125 -26.55 -9.19 4.45
CA ASN A 125 -25.70 -10.37 4.28
C ASN A 125 -24.24 -10.02 4.59
N MET A 126 -23.64 -10.68 5.57
CA MET A 126 -22.27 -10.41 6.02
C MET A 126 -21.36 -11.65 5.97
N ASP A 127 -21.75 -12.69 5.24
CA ASP A 127 -21.05 -13.98 5.26
C ASP A 127 -19.64 -13.88 4.66
N GLN A 128 -19.48 -13.03 3.65
CA GLN A 128 -18.22 -12.82 2.93
C GLN A 128 -17.30 -11.77 3.58
N LEU A 129 -17.81 -11.01 4.55
CA LEU A 129 -17.06 -9.92 5.19
C LEU A 129 -15.82 -10.40 6.00
N PRO A 130 -15.86 -11.52 6.74
CA PRO A 130 -14.68 -12.06 7.42
C PRO A 130 -13.56 -12.48 6.47
N GLU A 131 -13.89 -13.15 5.35
CA GLU A 131 -12.90 -13.57 4.35
C GLU A 131 -12.25 -12.35 3.69
N LEU A 132 -13.07 -11.40 3.23
CA LEU A 132 -12.56 -10.14 2.67
C LEU A 132 -11.67 -9.40 3.67
N HIS A 133 -12.02 -9.40 4.96
CA HIS A 133 -11.19 -8.79 6.00
C HIS A 133 -9.81 -9.44 6.10
N ALA A 134 -9.75 -10.77 6.10
CA ALA A 134 -8.50 -11.53 6.16
C ALA A 134 -7.63 -11.25 4.92
N LEU A 135 -8.23 -11.32 3.73
CA LEU A 135 -7.54 -11.05 2.46
C LEU A 135 -6.99 -9.62 2.41
N ALA A 136 -7.81 -8.62 2.73
CA ALA A 136 -7.37 -7.23 2.74
C ALA A 136 -6.26 -6.99 3.78
N CYS A 137 -6.29 -7.69 4.93
CA CYS A 137 -5.24 -7.61 5.94
C CYS A 137 -3.90 -8.13 5.39
N CYS A 138 -3.90 -9.35 4.86
CA CYS A 138 -2.70 -9.99 4.33
C CYS A 138 -2.14 -9.24 3.12
N LEU A 139 -3.01 -8.85 2.16
CA LEU A 139 -2.60 -8.10 0.98
C LEU A 139 -2.02 -6.75 1.34
N LYS A 140 -2.64 -6.00 2.26
CA LYS A 140 -2.06 -4.74 2.74
C LYS A 140 -0.66 -4.98 3.30
N ALA A 141 -0.49 -5.99 4.16
CA ALA A 141 0.79 -6.26 4.82
C ALA A 141 1.88 -6.63 3.80
N VAL A 142 1.60 -7.57 2.90
CA VAL A 142 2.54 -8.02 1.85
C VAL A 142 2.86 -6.87 0.90
N CYS A 143 1.84 -6.25 0.31
CA CYS A 143 2.05 -5.22 -0.71
C CYS A 143 2.80 -4.00 -0.16
N SER A 144 2.47 -3.53 1.05
CA SER A 144 3.17 -2.38 1.63
C SER A 144 4.62 -2.69 2.01
N ARG A 145 4.89 -3.86 2.60
CA ARG A 145 6.26 -4.28 2.93
C ARG A 145 7.12 -4.43 1.67
N ASP A 146 6.62 -5.16 0.70
CA ASP A 146 7.39 -5.49 -0.50
C ASP A 146 7.56 -4.26 -1.40
N ALA A 147 6.54 -3.40 -1.52
CA ALA A 147 6.68 -2.14 -2.26
C ALA A 147 7.75 -1.24 -1.65
N ALA A 148 7.76 -1.05 -0.32
CA ALA A 148 8.78 -0.25 0.36
C ALA A 148 10.19 -0.79 0.11
N ALA A 149 10.38 -2.12 0.22
CA ALA A 149 11.66 -2.76 -0.05
C ALA A 149 12.12 -2.57 -1.51
N ARG A 150 11.21 -2.74 -2.47
CA ARG A 150 11.52 -2.58 -3.91
C ARG A 150 11.76 -1.12 -4.30
N ILE A 151 11.05 -0.16 -3.70
CA ILE A 151 11.30 1.28 -3.89
C ILE A 151 12.71 1.64 -3.45
N GLU A 152 13.15 1.12 -2.30
CA GLU A 152 14.52 1.32 -1.83
C GLU A 152 15.55 0.64 -2.77
N GLU A 153 15.25 -0.55 -3.28
CA GLU A 153 16.10 -1.18 -4.30
C GLU A 153 16.19 -0.36 -5.60
N PHE A 154 15.10 0.26 -6.04
CA PHE A 154 15.10 1.18 -7.18
C PHE A 154 15.97 2.41 -6.92
N ARG A 155 15.94 2.95 -5.70
CA ARG A 155 16.82 4.03 -5.26
C ARG A 155 18.29 3.63 -5.34
N LEU A 156 18.63 2.47 -4.78
CA LEU A 156 19.99 1.93 -4.79
C LEU A 156 20.47 1.57 -6.21
N ALA A 157 19.56 1.13 -7.09
CA ALA A 157 19.85 0.83 -8.49
C ALA A 157 20.25 2.08 -9.29
N CYS A 158 19.89 3.28 -8.82
CA CYS A 158 20.31 4.56 -9.41
C CYS A 158 21.66 5.07 -8.87
N GLY A 159 22.34 4.30 -8.02
CA GLY A 159 23.63 4.67 -7.42
C GLY A 159 23.57 5.96 -6.60
N GLY A 160 24.65 6.74 -6.60
CA GLY A 160 24.72 7.99 -5.85
C GLY A 160 23.65 9.02 -6.26
N HIS A 161 23.26 9.06 -7.54
CA HIS A 161 22.21 9.97 -8.00
C HIS A 161 20.83 9.62 -7.42
N GLY A 162 20.58 8.35 -7.10
CA GLY A 162 19.36 7.93 -6.40
C GLY A 162 19.24 8.48 -4.98
N TYR A 163 20.33 8.95 -4.37
CA TYR A 163 20.28 9.62 -3.07
C TYR A 163 19.81 11.08 -3.16
N MET A 164 19.98 11.72 -4.32
CA MET A 164 19.65 13.13 -4.49
C MET A 164 18.13 13.34 -4.53
N ALA A 165 17.64 14.41 -3.90
CA ALA A 165 16.23 14.80 -3.97
C ALA A 165 15.73 15.01 -5.41
N SER A 166 16.61 15.41 -6.33
CA SER A 166 16.30 15.56 -7.76
C SER A 166 15.94 14.24 -8.46
N SER A 167 16.33 13.08 -7.91
CA SER A 167 15.88 11.78 -8.41
C SER A 167 14.42 11.47 -8.05
N ASN A 168 13.85 12.21 -7.10
CA ASN A 168 12.53 12.00 -6.52
C ASN A 168 12.32 10.64 -5.82
N LEU A 169 13.32 9.74 -5.79
CA LEU A 169 13.21 8.43 -5.15
C LEU A 169 13.18 8.49 -3.60
N PRO A 170 13.98 9.33 -2.91
CA PRO A 170 13.96 9.41 -1.44
C PRO A 170 12.65 9.93 -0.82
N ILE A 171 11.76 10.51 -1.64
CA ILE A 171 10.50 11.12 -1.21
C ILE A 171 9.26 10.32 -1.62
N ILE A 172 9.43 9.25 -2.38
CA ILE A 172 8.36 8.29 -2.68
C ILE A 172 8.16 7.41 -1.43
N ASN A 173 6.96 7.45 -0.85
CA ASN A 173 6.56 6.74 0.38
C ASN A 173 5.32 5.89 0.14
#